data_AF-D8M1F4-F1
#
_entry.id   AF-D8M1F4-F1
#
_cell.length_a   1.000
_cell.length_b   1.000
_cell.length_c   1.000
_cell.angle_alpha   90.00
_cell.angle_beta   90.00
_cell.angle_gamma   90.00
#
_symmetry.space_group_name_H-M   'P 1'
#
loop_
_entity.id
_entity.type
_entity.pdbx_description
1 polymer ?
#
loop_
_entity_poly.entity_id
_entity_poly.type
_entity_poly.pdbx_seq_one_letter_code
_entity_poly.pdbx_strand_id
1 'polypeptide(L)'
;MSSPISAVIWITEDLLPGLIKQIKQAKFPSRLVLHLVLAYGNDYPINYLRNLAIDAVATSHFFVADMDVWPVGISPFPLFSDFVGDVYNQAISILNMQPDPNYSGPINFNPAMVGSVANRNTTAIIVPVYEYMRACNKFATCPTMRENEIPATKKALRRCLETSTCRQFRQGQDLHNYYFDEWLDSNYTQPLTLVKCFVKDKQEPYVILKKTEGMPRFDERFVNYGYNKVEFLTELRYSGWRFYVLGTAFGIDVPHPRSKYQQKFVTCSRSFSMSW
;
A
#
# COMPACT_ATOMS: atom_id res chain seq x y z
N MET A 1 7.05 -3.90 18.74
CA MET A 1 5.72 -3.30 18.95
C MET A 1 4.92 -3.49 17.68
N SER A 2 3.70 -4.04 17.73
CA SER A 2 2.87 -4.24 16.53
C SER A 2 2.14 -2.94 16.16
N SER A 3 2.10 -2.58 14.86
CA SER A 3 1.45 -1.35 14.37
C SER A 3 -0.05 -1.29 14.70
N PRO A 4 -0.61 -0.14 15.11
CA PRO A 4 -2.04 0.10 15.02
C PRO A 4 -2.55 -0.13 13.58
N ILE A 5 -3.78 -0.63 13.44
CA ILE A 5 -4.49 -0.76 12.17
C ILE A 5 -5.80 0.00 12.30
N SER A 6 -6.08 0.89 11.34
CA SER A 6 -7.41 1.45 11.14
C SER A 6 -7.99 0.84 9.87
N ALA A 7 -9.18 0.24 9.96
CA ALA A 7 -9.91 -0.25 8.80
C ALA A 7 -11.33 0.30 8.79
N VAL A 8 -11.75 0.73 7.61
CA VAL A 8 -13.07 1.30 7.36
C VAL A 8 -13.84 0.35 6.45
N ILE A 9 -15.02 -0.09 6.90
CA ILE A 9 -15.88 -0.99 6.15
C ILE A 9 -17.13 -0.23 5.72
N TRP A 10 -17.33 -0.15 4.40
CA TRP A 10 -18.57 0.35 3.80
C TRP A 10 -19.57 -0.78 3.66
N ILE A 11 -20.76 -0.61 4.23
CA ILE A 11 -21.77 -1.68 4.33
C ILE A 11 -23.19 -1.13 4.18
N THR A 12 -24.06 -1.91 3.55
CA THR A 12 -25.48 -1.61 3.45
C THR A 12 -26.23 -2.01 4.73
N GLU A 13 -27.35 -1.35 5.01
CA GLU A 13 -28.10 -1.55 6.26
C GLU A 13 -28.59 -2.99 6.44
N ASP A 14 -28.98 -3.66 5.36
CA ASP A 14 -29.43 -5.06 5.35
C ASP A 14 -28.34 -6.05 5.77
N LEU A 15 -27.06 -5.75 5.48
CA LEU A 15 -25.93 -6.62 5.82
C LEU A 15 -25.35 -6.32 7.21
N LEU A 16 -25.66 -5.16 7.80
CA LEU A 16 -25.06 -4.69 9.05
C LEU A 16 -25.24 -5.68 10.22
N PRO A 17 -26.43 -6.26 10.50
CA PRO A 17 -26.59 -7.18 11.61
C PRO A 17 -25.71 -8.43 11.47
N GLY A 18 -25.59 -8.95 10.25
CA GLY A 18 -24.74 -10.09 9.92
C GLY A 18 -23.27 -9.78 10.13
N LEU A 19 -22.80 -8.62 9.67
CA LEU A 19 -21.41 -8.20 9.88
C LEU A 19 -21.10 -8.00 11.36
N ILE A 20 -21.97 -7.34 12.13
CA ILE A 20 -21.77 -7.14 13.58
C ILE A 20 -21.62 -8.50 14.29
N LYS A 21 -22.43 -9.49 13.93
CA LYS A 21 -22.31 -10.85 14.46
C LYS A 21 -20.95 -11.48 14.11
N GLN A 22 -20.50 -11.36 12.86
CA GLN A 22 -19.20 -11.86 12.42
C GLN A 22 -18.05 -11.15 13.15
N ILE A 23 -18.09 -9.83 13.31
CA ILE A 23 -17.07 -9.06 14.02
C ILE A 23 -16.96 -9.49 15.48
N LYS A 24 -18.09 -9.70 16.16
CA LYS A 24 -18.11 -10.16 17.56
C LYS A 24 -17.57 -11.59 17.73
N GLN A 25 -17.72 -12.43 16.71
CA GLN A 25 -17.23 -13.81 16.72
C GLN A 25 -15.77 -13.92 16.27
N ALA A 26 -15.29 -12.96 15.49
CA ALA A 26 -13.92 -12.92 15.01
C ALA A 26 -12.95 -12.55 16.14
N LYS A 27 -11.78 -13.20 16.13
CA LYS A 27 -10.66 -12.85 17.01
C LYS A 27 -9.75 -11.86 16.28
N PHE A 28 -10.06 -10.58 16.40
CA PHE A 28 -9.18 -9.54 15.87
C PHE A 28 -8.05 -9.20 16.85
N PRO A 29 -6.88 -8.78 16.36
CA PRO A 29 -5.83 -8.27 17.23
C PRO A 29 -6.30 -6.98 17.90
N SER A 30 -5.89 -6.75 19.15
CA SER A 30 -6.26 -5.55 19.93
C SER A 30 -5.81 -4.23 19.30
N ARG A 31 -4.89 -4.28 18.33
CA ARG A 31 -4.39 -3.15 17.55
C ARG A 31 -5.31 -2.70 16.41
N LEU A 32 -6.39 -3.43 16.13
CA LEU A 32 -7.35 -3.11 15.07
C LEU A 32 -8.47 -2.21 15.57
N VAL A 33 -8.63 -1.06 14.94
CA VAL A 33 -9.79 -0.17 15.07
C VAL A 33 -10.66 -0.32 13.82
N LEU A 34 -11.93 -0.64 14.01
CA LEU A 34 -12.91 -0.81 12.94
C LEU A 34 -13.91 0.34 12.93
N HIS A 35 -14.03 1.01 11.79
CA HIS A 35 -15.08 1.99 11.53
C HIS A 35 -16.08 1.42 10.52
N LEU A 36 -17.37 1.45 10.85
CA LEU A 36 -18.43 1.03 9.94
C LEU A 36 -19.10 2.27 9.35
N VAL A 37 -19.18 2.33 8.03
CA VAL A 37 -19.86 3.41 7.28
C VAL A 37 -21.06 2.81 6.57
N LEU A 38 -22.24 3.31 6.91
CA LEU A 38 -23.47 2.92 6.23
C LEU A 38 -23.50 3.48 4.81
N ALA A 39 -23.83 2.63 3.86
CA ALA A 39 -23.96 3.01 2.48
C ALA A 39 -25.12 3.98 2.28
N TYR A 40 -24.82 5.11 1.65
CA TYR A 40 -25.80 6.08 1.19
C TYR A 40 -25.62 6.27 -0.32
N GLY A 41 -26.68 6.01 -1.09
CA GLY A 41 -26.62 6.04 -2.55
C GLY A 41 -25.95 4.82 -3.20
N ASN A 42 -25.66 4.93 -4.49
CA ASN A 42 -25.15 3.82 -5.31
C ASN A 42 -23.64 3.86 -5.54
N ASP A 43 -22.99 4.99 -5.26
CA ASP A 43 -21.57 5.18 -5.50
C ASP A 43 -20.76 4.71 -4.30
N TYR A 44 -19.67 4.00 -4.57
CA TYR A 44 -18.71 3.56 -3.56
C TYR A 44 -17.79 4.72 -3.19
N PRO A 45 -17.86 5.29 -1.97
CA PRO A 45 -17.19 6.54 -1.63
C PRO A 45 -15.73 6.31 -1.20
N ILE A 46 -14.93 5.67 -2.05
CA ILE A 46 -13.60 5.15 -1.72
C ILE A 46 -12.66 6.18 -1.06
N ASN A 47 -12.63 7.41 -1.57
CA ASN A 47 -11.75 8.46 -1.06
C ASN A 47 -12.22 9.00 0.30
N TYR A 48 -13.52 9.09 0.54
CA TYR A 48 -14.07 9.37 1.87
C TYR A 48 -13.67 8.29 2.88
N LEU A 49 -13.74 7.00 2.50
CA LEU A 49 -13.33 5.89 3.37
C LEU A 49 -11.84 5.96 3.71
N ARG A 50 -10.98 6.31 2.75
CA ARG A 50 -9.54 6.51 2.97
C ARG A 50 -9.27 7.67 3.92
N ASN A 51 -9.93 8.80 3.72
CA ASN A 51 -9.82 9.95 4.59
C ASN A 51 -10.24 9.61 6.03
N LEU A 52 -11.36 8.90 6.21
CA LEU A 52 -11.81 8.45 7.54
C LEU A 52 -10.79 7.51 8.20
N ALA A 53 -10.16 6.62 7.42
CA ALA A 53 -9.11 5.74 7.93
C ALA A 53 -7.87 6.53 8.39
N ILE A 54 -7.45 7.53 7.61
CA ILE A 54 -6.35 8.45 7.93
C ILE A 54 -6.66 9.26 9.19
N ASP A 55 -7.87 9.79 9.32
CA ASP A 55 -8.30 10.61 10.45
C ASP A 55 -8.18 9.82 11.76
N ALA A 56 -8.49 8.52 11.73
CA ALA A 56 -8.35 7.60 12.87
C ALA A 56 -6.90 7.19 13.20
N VAL A 57 -5.91 7.52 12.36
CA VAL A 57 -4.50 7.21 12.65
C VAL A 57 -4.01 7.99 13.88
N ALA A 58 -3.49 7.27 14.87
CA ALA A 58 -2.87 7.83 16.07
C ALA A 58 -1.34 7.97 16.00
N THR A 59 -0.69 7.37 15.01
CA THR A 59 0.76 7.42 14.80
C THR A 59 1.19 8.64 13.98
N SER A 60 2.47 9.01 14.06
CA SER A 60 3.02 10.14 13.28
C SER A 60 3.05 9.88 11.78
N HIS A 61 3.11 8.62 11.37
CA HIS A 61 3.10 8.19 9.98
C HIS A 61 2.02 7.13 9.75
N PHE A 62 1.56 7.02 8.51
CA PHE A 62 0.56 6.04 8.10
C PHE A 62 0.88 5.46 6.72
N PHE A 63 0.40 4.25 6.50
CA PHE A 63 0.42 3.57 5.21
C PHE A 63 -1.03 3.32 4.79
N VAL A 64 -1.49 3.94 3.70
CA VAL A 64 -2.84 3.66 3.16
C VAL A 64 -2.71 2.57 2.12
N ALA A 65 -3.37 1.44 2.35
CA ALA A 65 -3.45 0.34 1.42
C ALA A 65 -4.90 -0.04 1.15
N ASP A 66 -5.15 -0.56 -0.05
CA ASP A 66 -6.40 -1.24 -0.37
C ASP A 66 -6.38 -2.64 0.31
N MET A 67 -7.54 -3.23 0.56
CA MET A 67 -7.67 -4.48 1.35
C MET A 67 -6.94 -5.68 0.74
N ASP A 68 -6.72 -5.65 -0.57
CA ASP A 68 -6.00 -6.65 -1.36
C ASP A 68 -4.48 -6.45 -1.36
N VAL A 69 -3.96 -5.31 -0.91
CA VAL A 69 -2.51 -5.05 -0.85
C VAL A 69 -1.98 -5.29 0.54
N TRP A 70 -1.23 -6.39 0.69
CA TRP A 70 -0.71 -6.78 1.98
C TRP A 70 0.78 -6.49 2.06
N PRO A 71 1.23 -5.69 3.04
CA PRO A 71 2.65 -5.58 3.34
C PRO A 71 3.14 -6.97 3.79
N VAL A 72 4.14 -7.51 3.12
CA VAL A 72 4.65 -8.85 3.42
C VAL A 72 5.92 -8.75 4.24
N GLY A 73 6.08 -9.68 5.19
CA GLY A 73 7.26 -9.78 6.06
C GLY A 73 7.42 -11.15 6.70
N ILE A 74 8.62 -11.42 7.21
CA ILE A 74 8.93 -12.64 7.98
C ILE A 74 8.13 -12.65 9.29
N SER A 75 7.15 -13.56 9.44
CA SER A 75 6.61 -13.96 10.75
C SER A 75 7.14 -15.34 11.11
N PRO A 76 7.82 -15.53 12.25
CA PRO A 76 8.25 -16.85 12.70
C PRO A 76 7.12 -17.71 13.31
N PHE A 77 5.86 -17.21 13.36
CA PHE A 77 4.73 -17.94 13.95
C PHE A 77 3.55 -18.08 12.97
N PRO A 78 3.04 -19.30 12.72
CA PRO A 78 2.02 -19.61 11.70
C PRO A 78 0.57 -19.48 12.21
N LEU A 79 0.33 -18.67 13.24
CA LEU A 79 -1.01 -18.49 13.81
C LEU A 79 -1.24 -17.00 14.07
N PHE A 80 -1.95 -16.34 13.15
CA PHE A 80 -2.54 -15.01 13.28
C PHE A 80 -1.75 -13.97 14.13
N SER A 81 -0.90 -13.12 13.51
CA SER A 81 -0.83 -11.69 13.92
C SER A 81 0.13 -10.79 13.12
N ASP A 82 1.21 -11.29 12.50
CA ASP A 82 2.32 -10.39 12.07
C ASP A 82 2.78 -10.54 10.60
N PHE A 83 1.87 -10.83 9.66
CA PHE A 83 2.17 -10.72 8.22
C PHE A 83 2.59 -9.28 7.81
N VAL A 84 2.07 -8.28 8.53
CA VAL A 84 2.33 -6.84 8.37
C VAL A 84 3.65 -6.38 9.01
N GLY A 85 4.41 -7.28 9.62
CA GLY A 85 5.53 -6.95 10.50
C GLY A 85 6.68 -6.21 9.80
N ASP A 86 7.10 -6.65 8.62
CA ASP A 86 8.37 -6.16 8.06
C ASP A 86 8.28 -4.76 7.47
N VAL A 87 7.30 -4.44 6.59
CA VAL A 87 7.16 -3.05 6.08
C VAL A 87 7.03 -2.03 7.21
N TYR A 88 6.26 -2.36 8.24
CA TYR A 88 6.12 -1.50 9.41
C TYR A 88 7.43 -1.40 10.22
N ASN A 89 8.07 -2.52 10.56
CA ASN A 89 9.30 -2.52 11.34
C ASN A 89 10.45 -1.83 10.58
N GLN A 90 10.54 -2.00 9.26
CA GLN A 90 11.50 -1.31 8.40
C GLN A 90 11.22 0.19 8.36
N ALA A 91 9.96 0.60 8.19
CA ALA A 91 9.58 2.01 8.23
C ALA A 91 9.94 2.64 9.59
N ILE A 92 9.60 1.98 10.70
CA ILE A 92 9.95 2.44 12.05
C ILE A 92 11.47 2.50 12.26
N SER A 93 12.21 1.49 11.77
CA SER A 93 13.68 1.48 11.81
C SER A 93 14.25 2.71 11.09
N ILE A 94 13.80 2.96 9.86
CA ILE A 94 14.18 4.13 9.05
C ILE A 94 13.82 5.45 9.74
N LEU A 95 12.59 5.57 10.27
CA LEU A 95 12.12 6.77 10.95
C LEU A 95 12.89 7.07 12.23
N ASN A 96 13.41 6.05 12.90
CA ASN A 96 14.19 6.20 14.13
C ASN A 96 15.71 6.26 13.88
N MET A 97 16.18 6.15 12.63
CA MET A 97 17.60 6.27 12.30
C MET A 97 18.15 7.61 12.78
N GLN A 98 19.14 7.55 13.66
CA GLN A 98 19.81 8.73 14.18
C GLN A 98 20.97 9.14 13.26
N PRO A 99 21.32 10.43 13.28
CA PRO A 99 22.60 10.89 12.78
C PRO A 99 23.80 10.14 13.35
N ASP A 100 24.52 9.45 12.47
CA ASP A 100 25.84 8.92 12.77
C ASP A 100 26.91 9.87 12.21
N PRO A 101 27.54 10.69 13.08
CA PRO A 101 28.58 11.64 12.66
C PRO A 101 29.87 10.94 12.20
N ASN A 102 30.02 9.62 12.45
CA ASN A 102 31.19 8.83 12.12
C ASN A 102 30.97 7.90 10.91
N TYR A 103 29.84 8.05 10.20
CA TYR A 103 29.54 7.18 9.06
C TYR A 103 30.57 7.35 7.94
N SER A 104 31.33 6.28 7.66
CA SER A 104 32.38 6.23 6.64
C SER A 104 31.99 5.42 5.40
N GLY A 105 30.70 5.12 5.21
CA GLY A 105 30.23 4.35 4.06
C GLY A 105 30.12 5.19 2.78
N PRO A 106 29.37 4.73 1.76
CA PRO A 106 29.36 5.35 0.44
C PRO A 106 28.97 6.84 0.52
N ILE A 107 29.71 7.70 -0.20
CA ILE A 107 29.57 9.19 -0.17
C ILE A 107 28.13 9.66 -0.51
N ASN A 108 27.34 8.84 -1.22
CA ASN A 108 25.94 9.12 -1.58
C ASN A 108 24.92 8.68 -0.51
N PHE A 109 25.38 8.17 0.62
CA PHE A 109 24.54 7.59 1.66
C PHE A 109 25.02 8.09 3.02
N ASN A 110 24.22 8.95 3.67
CA ASN A 110 24.44 9.32 5.05
C ASN A 110 23.22 8.84 5.87
N PRO A 111 23.34 7.80 6.71
CA PRO A 111 22.27 7.32 7.60
C PRO A 111 21.61 8.44 8.41
N ALA A 112 22.36 9.47 8.77
CA ALA A 112 21.84 10.67 9.44
C ALA A 112 20.76 11.40 8.66
N MET A 113 20.92 11.43 7.35
CA MET A 113 19.98 12.07 6.46
C MET A 113 18.78 11.18 6.21
N VAL A 114 18.89 9.86 6.31
CA VAL A 114 17.79 8.93 6.00
C VAL A 114 16.62 9.12 6.98
N GLY A 115 16.88 9.07 8.29
CA GLY A 115 15.84 9.31 9.29
C GLY A 115 15.30 10.74 9.22
N SER A 116 16.17 11.73 9.04
CA SER A 116 15.75 13.14 8.86
C SER A 116 14.86 13.33 7.63
N VAL A 117 15.22 12.73 6.49
CA VAL A 117 14.45 12.77 5.23
C VAL A 117 13.11 12.08 5.41
N ALA A 118 13.09 10.89 6.01
CA ALA A 118 11.87 10.12 6.24
C ALA A 118 10.85 10.89 7.10
N ASN A 119 11.33 11.71 8.05
CA ASN A 119 10.49 12.50 8.96
C ASN A 119 10.07 13.88 8.44
N ARG A 120 10.43 14.27 7.21
CA ARG A 120 9.97 15.54 6.63
C ARG A 120 8.48 15.50 6.33
N ASN A 121 7.81 16.64 6.48
CA ASN A 121 6.39 16.76 6.21
C ASN A 121 6.03 16.57 4.73
N THR A 122 7.01 16.67 3.82
CA THR A 122 6.86 16.57 2.37
C THR A 122 7.60 15.36 1.78
N THR A 123 7.85 14.33 2.59
CA THR A 123 8.43 13.06 2.12
C THR A 123 7.34 12.01 1.96
N ALA A 124 7.30 11.37 0.79
CA ALA A 124 6.49 10.20 0.52
C ALA A 124 7.38 8.97 0.31
N ILE A 125 7.23 7.95 1.14
CA ILE A 125 8.00 6.71 1.03
C ILE A 125 7.15 5.69 0.29
N ILE A 126 7.47 5.42 -0.97
CA ILE A 126 6.83 4.40 -1.80
C ILE A 126 7.16 3.03 -1.25
N VAL A 127 6.14 2.22 -0.97
CA VAL A 127 6.28 0.78 -0.74
C VAL A 127 6.11 0.07 -2.08
N PRO A 128 7.15 -0.61 -2.61
CA PRO A 128 7.01 -1.44 -3.81
C PRO A 128 5.94 -2.49 -3.61
N VAL A 129 5.08 -2.70 -4.61
CA VAL A 129 4.01 -3.71 -4.55
C VAL A 129 4.07 -4.61 -5.77
N TYR A 130 4.01 -5.91 -5.56
CA TYR A 130 3.99 -6.89 -6.65
C TYR A 130 2.65 -7.62 -6.66
N GLU A 131 2.25 -8.17 -7.79
CA GLU A 131 0.98 -8.88 -7.92
C GLU A 131 1.23 -10.39 -7.92
N TYR A 132 0.51 -11.11 -7.08
CA TYR A 132 0.51 -12.57 -7.13
C TYR A 132 -0.52 -13.03 -8.18
N MET A 133 -0.10 -13.82 -9.17
CA MET A 133 -0.89 -14.03 -10.39
C MET A 133 -1.85 -15.22 -10.30
N ARG A 134 -1.73 -16.11 -9.30
CA ARG A 134 -2.60 -17.29 -9.24
C ARG A 134 -4.01 -16.88 -8.84
N ALA A 135 -4.94 -17.09 -9.75
CA ALA A 135 -6.34 -16.74 -9.57
C ALA A 135 -6.94 -17.28 -8.26
N CYS A 136 -7.93 -16.53 -7.80
CA CYS A 136 -8.64 -16.75 -6.56
C CYS A 136 -10.15 -16.74 -6.84
N ASN A 137 -10.87 -17.75 -6.35
CA ASN A 137 -12.32 -17.82 -6.51
C ASN A 137 -13.07 -16.97 -5.47
N LYS A 138 -12.56 -16.89 -4.24
CA LYS A 138 -13.17 -16.14 -3.14
C LYS A 138 -12.10 -15.48 -2.28
N PHE A 139 -12.20 -14.16 -2.12
CA PHE A 139 -11.26 -13.41 -1.28
C PHE A 139 -11.21 -13.92 0.16
N ALA A 140 -12.31 -14.47 0.71
CA ALA A 140 -12.34 -14.98 2.08
C ALA A 140 -11.45 -16.22 2.31
N THR A 141 -11.15 -17.02 1.29
CA THR A 141 -10.36 -18.25 1.43
C THR A 141 -8.94 -18.12 0.93
N CYS A 142 -8.69 -17.22 -0.01
CA CYS A 142 -7.38 -17.04 -0.64
C CYS A 142 -6.25 -16.58 0.30
N PRO A 143 -6.48 -15.72 1.29
CA PRO A 143 -5.49 -15.40 2.32
C PRO A 143 -4.87 -16.64 2.94
N THR A 144 -5.71 -17.49 3.52
CA THR A 144 -5.25 -18.68 4.24
C THR A 144 -4.63 -19.71 3.30
N MET A 145 -5.17 -19.86 2.08
CA MET A 145 -4.60 -20.80 1.11
C MET A 145 -3.22 -20.36 0.59
N ARG A 146 -2.93 -19.06 0.55
CA ARG A 146 -1.72 -18.53 -0.08
C ARG A 146 -0.68 -18.01 0.91
N GLU A 147 -0.96 -18.06 2.21
CA GLU A 147 -0.07 -17.55 3.27
C GLU A 147 1.38 -18.08 3.12
N ASN A 148 1.53 -19.37 2.81
CA ASN A 148 2.84 -20.01 2.61
C ASN A 148 3.39 -19.90 1.17
N GLU A 149 2.59 -19.40 0.22
CA GLU A 149 2.96 -19.28 -1.19
C GLU A 149 3.39 -17.85 -1.56
N ILE A 150 2.91 -16.84 -0.82
CA ILE A 150 3.25 -15.44 -1.05
C ILE A 150 4.71 -15.21 -0.64
N PRO A 151 5.54 -14.59 -1.49
CA PRO A 151 6.96 -14.40 -1.19
C PRO A 151 7.15 -13.46 0.00
N ALA A 152 7.83 -13.96 1.05
CA ALA A 152 8.15 -13.17 2.25
C ALA A 152 9.53 -12.50 2.22
N THR A 153 10.34 -12.75 1.20
CA THR A 153 11.69 -12.15 1.04
C THR A 153 11.91 -11.72 -0.39
N LYS A 154 12.82 -10.77 -0.64
CA LYS A 154 13.23 -10.37 -1.99
C LYS A 154 13.76 -11.55 -2.82
N LYS A 155 14.49 -12.48 -2.20
CA LYS A 155 14.95 -13.71 -2.85
C LYS A 155 13.78 -14.59 -3.32
N ALA A 156 12.77 -14.77 -2.47
CA ALA A 156 11.56 -15.50 -2.84
C ALA A 156 10.74 -14.76 -3.91
N LEU A 157 10.65 -13.43 -3.81
CA LEU A 157 9.98 -12.58 -4.80
C LEU A 157 10.66 -12.68 -6.16
N ARG A 158 12.00 -12.60 -6.23
CA ARG A 158 12.78 -12.78 -7.46
C ARG A 158 12.44 -14.12 -8.13
N ARG A 159 12.45 -15.22 -7.36
CA ARG A 159 12.01 -16.53 -7.86
C ARG A 159 10.55 -16.53 -8.33
N CYS A 160 9.67 -15.82 -7.62
CA CYS A 160 8.26 -15.69 -8.00
C CYS A 160 8.09 -14.96 -9.34
N LEU A 161 8.89 -13.92 -9.60
CA LEU A 161 8.94 -13.18 -10.86
C LEU A 161 9.52 -14.05 -11.99
N GLU A 162 10.64 -14.75 -11.74
CA GLU A 162 11.29 -15.65 -12.71
C GLU A 162 10.35 -16.78 -13.18
N THR A 163 9.53 -17.30 -12.26
CA THR A 163 8.54 -18.34 -12.55
C THR A 163 7.20 -17.80 -13.05
N SER A 164 7.08 -16.49 -13.30
CA SER A 164 5.83 -15.82 -13.68
C SER A 164 4.63 -16.12 -12.75
N THR A 165 4.91 -16.45 -11.50
CA THR A 165 3.88 -16.60 -10.45
C THR A 165 3.56 -15.25 -9.81
N CYS A 166 4.50 -14.30 -9.89
CA CYS A 166 4.32 -12.90 -9.56
C CYS A 166 4.63 -12.02 -10.77
N ARG A 167 4.17 -10.78 -10.74
CA ARG A 167 4.59 -9.71 -11.66
C ARG A 167 4.68 -8.36 -10.96
N GLN A 168 5.24 -7.36 -11.63
CA GLN A 168 5.09 -5.97 -11.20
C GLN A 168 3.59 -5.63 -11.11
N PHE A 169 3.18 -4.95 -10.05
CA PHE A 169 1.76 -4.61 -9.89
C PHE A 169 1.30 -3.71 -11.04
N ARG A 170 0.19 -4.10 -11.68
CA ARG A 170 -0.38 -3.41 -12.86
C ARG A 170 0.61 -3.31 -14.04
N GLN A 171 1.45 -4.32 -14.22
CA GLN A 171 2.42 -4.37 -15.32
C GLN A 171 1.76 -4.02 -16.68
N GLY A 172 2.41 -3.11 -17.43
CA GLY A 172 1.96 -2.66 -18.75
C GLY A 172 0.88 -1.57 -18.73
N GLN A 173 0.39 -1.15 -17.57
CA GLN A 173 -0.57 -0.04 -17.46
C GLN A 173 0.09 1.32 -17.25
N ASP A 174 1.42 1.36 -17.12
CA ASP A 174 2.20 2.58 -16.90
C ASP A 174 1.87 3.33 -15.58
N LEU A 175 1.32 2.61 -14.58
CA LEU A 175 0.84 3.17 -13.31
C LEU A 175 1.85 3.12 -12.15
N HIS A 176 2.90 2.30 -12.26
CA HIS A 176 3.85 2.00 -11.17
C HIS A 176 5.29 1.93 -11.68
N ASN A 177 5.82 3.03 -12.23
CA ASN A 177 7.09 3.03 -12.97
C ASN A 177 8.30 3.42 -12.10
N TYR A 178 8.36 2.88 -10.88
CA TYR A 178 9.40 3.14 -9.88
C TYR A 178 10.25 1.90 -9.56
N TYR A 179 10.07 0.80 -10.29
CA TYR A 179 10.89 -0.40 -10.16
C TYR A 179 12.24 -0.25 -10.87
N PHE A 180 13.28 -0.82 -10.28
CA PHE A 180 14.63 -0.90 -10.85
C PHE A 180 15.27 -2.23 -10.41
N ASP A 181 16.07 -2.84 -11.29
CA ASP A 181 16.50 -4.23 -11.14
C ASP A 181 17.41 -4.45 -9.93
N GLU A 182 18.24 -3.46 -9.59
CA GLU A 182 19.12 -3.49 -8.43
C GLU A 182 18.33 -3.64 -7.13
N TRP A 183 17.11 -3.10 -7.07
CA TRP A 183 16.25 -3.23 -5.88
C TRP A 183 15.94 -4.69 -5.56
N LEU A 184 15.78 -5.57 -6.56
CA LEU A 184 15.47 -6.98 -6.34
C LEU A 184 16.67 -7.79 -5.83
N ASP A 185 17.88 -7.22 -5.82
CA ASP A 185 19.06 -7.90 -5.30
C ASP A 185 18.96 -8.03 -3.77
N SER A 186 19.31 -9.21 -3.25
CA SER A 186 19.48 -9.44 -1.81
C SER A 186 20.57 -8.57 -1.20
N ASN A 187 21.55 -8.12 -1.99
CA ASN A 187 22.63 -7.23 -1.56
C ASN A 187 22.24 -5.74 -1.60
N TYR A 188 21.02 -5.40 -2.06
CA TYR A 188 20.54 -4.02 -2.06
C TYR A 188 20.13 -3.59 -0.65
N THR A 189 21.00 -2.81 -0.01
CA THR A 189 20.87 -2.39 1.40
C THR A 189 20.47 -0.93 1.58
N GLN A 190 20.34 -0.14 0.51
CA GLN A 190 19.90 1.26 0.64
C GLN A 190 18.46 1.29 1.18
N PRO A 191 18.17 1.91 2.35
CA PRO A 191 16.83 1.93 2.94
C PRO A 191 15.83 2.79 2.18
N LEU A 192 16.30 3.90 1.59
CA LEU A 192 15.48 4.83 0.79
C LEU A 192 16.22 5.24 -0.48
N THR A 193 15.53 5.16 -1.61
CA THR A 193 16.07 5.51 -2.93
C THR A 193 15.27 6.64 -3.53
N LEU A 194 15.89 7.80 -3.79
CA LEU A 194 15.20 8.95 -4.37
C LEU A 194 14.63 8.62 -5.75
N VAL A 195 13.33 8.85 -5.93
CA VAL A 195 12.69 8.90 -7.24
C VAL A 195 13.04 10.22 -7.90
N LYS A 196 13.91 10.20 -8.91
CA LYS A 196 14.35 11.40 -9.63
C LYS A 196 13.21 11.99 -10.47
N CYS A 197 12.48 11.13 -11.15
CA CYS A 197 11.34 11.51 -11.98
C CYS A 197 10.34 10.35 -12.06
N PHE A 198 9.06 10.70 -12.19
CA PHE A 198 8.05 9.75 -12.64
C PHE A 198 8.00 9.78 -14.16
N VAL A 199 8.24 8.63 -14.79
CA VAL A 199 8.32 8.51 -16.25
C VAL A 199 6.97 8.81 -16.92
N LYS A 200 5.87 8.57 -16.21
CA LYS A 200 4.50 8.77 -16.70
C LYS A 200 3.73 9.69 -15.77
N ASP A 201 2.70 10.32 -16.33
CA ASP A 201 1.80 11.23 -15.63
C ASP A 201 0.93 10.50 -14.62
N LYS A 202 0.40 9.33 -15.01
CA LYS A 202 -0.51 8.52 -14.20
C LYS A 202 0.28 7.56 -13.32
N GLN A 203 0.51 7.94 -12.06
CA GLN A 203 1.21 7.09 -11.10
C GLN A 203 0.36 6.90 -9.86
N GLU A 204 0.27 5.68 -9.35
CA GLU A 204 -0.47 5.37 -8.13
C GLU A 204 0.30 4.45 -7.15
N PRO A 205 1.59 4.74 -6.81
CA PRO A 205 2.29 4.01 -5.76
C PRO A 205 1.55 4.01 -4.42
N TYR A 206 1.71 2.94 -3.67
CA TYR A 206 1.36 2.91 -2.25
C TYR A 206 2.44 3.61 -1.45
N VAL A 207 2.07 4.55 -0.60
CA VAL A 207 3.01 5.43 0.10
C VAL A 207 2.79 5.46 1.60
N ILE A 208 3.89 5.56 2.34
CA ILE A 208 3.93 5.93 3.75
C ILE A 208 4.13 7.44 3.80
N LEU A 209 3.27 8.13 4.54
CA LEU A 209 3.28 9.58 4.69
C LEU A 209 3.30 9.96 6.17
N LYS A 210 3.89 11.13 6.47
CA LYS A 210 3.76 11.75 7.79
C LYS A 210 2.40 12.43 7.90
N LYS A 211 1.63 12.10 8.94
CA LYS A 211 0.37 12.76 9.24
C LYS A 211 0.66 14.16 9.77
N THR A 212 0.22 15.17 9.03
CA THR A 212 0.31 16.58 9.42
C THR A 212 -1.00 17.27 9.04
N GLU A 213 -1.34 18.37 9.73
CA GLU A 213 -2.59 19.09 9.48
C GLU A 213 -2.70 19.64 8.05
N GLY A 214 -1.57 20.02 7.44
CA GLY A 214 -1.51 20.59 6.09
C GLY A 214 -1.26 19.59 4.96
N MET A 215 -1.29 18.28 5.21
CA MET A 215 -1.12 17.31 4.12
C MET A 215 -2.36 17.29 3.21
N PRO A 216 -2.22 17.09 1.89
CA PRO A 216 -3.36 16.87 1.02
C PRO A 216 -4.21 15.68 1.49
N ARG A 217 -5.53 15.77 1.26
CA ARG A 217 -6.47 14.65 1.44
C ARG A 217 -6.84 14.06 0.09
N PHE A 218 -7.40 12.85 0.10
CA PHE A 218 -8.04 12.34 -1.10
C PHE A 218 -9.27 13.19 -1.45
N ASP A 219 -9.43 13.58 -2.72
CA ASP A 219 -10.62 14.30 -3.16
C ASP A 219 -11.84 13.37 -3.17
N GLU A 220 -12.83 13.66 -2.31
CA GLU A 220 -14.00 12.80 -2.10
C GLU A 220 -14.99 12.82 -3.27
N ARG A 221 -14.81 13.74 -4.23
CA ARG A 221 -15.56 13.74 -5.50
C ARG A 221 -15.17 12.55 -6.39
N PHE A 222 -13.98 11.98 -6.19
CA PHE A 222 -13.53 10.77 -6.85
C PHE A 222 -14.09 9.55 -6.13
N VAL A 223 -15.11 8.95 -6.74
CA VAL A 223 -15.85 7.79 -6.23
C VAL A 223 -15.67 6.58 -7.14
N ASN A 224 -16.15 5.42 -6.68
CA ASN A 224 -16.11 4.16 -7.40
C ASN A 224 -14.68 3.68 -7.72
N TYR A 225 -14.29 3.69 -9.00
CA TYR A 225 -13.06 3.05 -9.47
C TYR A 225 -12.40 3.87 -10.57
N GLY A 226 -11.06 3.86 -10.56
CA GLY A 226 -10.22 4.53 -11.55
C GLY A 226 -9.77 5.91 -11.08
N TYR A 227 -8.48 6.22 -11.29
CA TYR A 227 -7.84 7.52 -11.00
C TYR A 227 -7.92 8.06 -9.56
N ASN A 228 -8.64 7.42 -8.63
CA ASN A 228 -8.76 7.86 -7.23
C ASN A 228 -7.41 8.04 -6.53
N LYS A 229 -6.45 7.12 -6.75
CA LYS A 229 -5.08 7.25 -6.22
C LYS A 229 -4.22 8.15 -7.08
N VAL A 230 -4.39 8.09 -8.41
CA VAL A 230 -3.64 8.93 -9.34
C VAL A 230 -3.85 10.42 -9.02
N GLU A 231 -5.08 10.83 -8.74
CA GLU A 231 -5.41 12.20 -8.31
C GLU A 231 -4.63 12.57 -7.04
N PHE A 232 -4.78 11.80 -5.96
CA PHE A 232 -4.08 12.05 -4.70
C PHE A 232 -2.55 12.12 -4.86
N LEU A 233 -1.95 11.19 -5.61
CA LEU A 233 -0.51 11.17 -5.86
C LEU A 233 -0.07 12.34 -6.74
N THR A 234 -0.93 12.79 -7.65
CA THR A 234 -0.71 13.97 -8.48
C THR A 234 -0.70 15.24 -7.61
N GLU A 235 -1.65 15.37 -6.69
CA GLU A 235 -1.70 16.49 -5.75
C GLU A 235 -0.44 16.55 -4.88
N LEU A 236 0.01 15.43 -4.30
CA LEU A 236 1.27 15.38 -3.56
C LEU A 236 2.46 15.84 -4.41
N ARG A 237 2.55 15.41 -5.68
CA ARG A 237 3.62 15.82 -6.60
C ARG A 237 3.61 17.32 -6.86
N TYR A 238 2.45 17.90 -7.16
CA TYR A 238 2.34 19.34 -7.43
C TYR A 238 2.49 20.20 -6.16
N SER A 239 2.19 19.65 -4.99
CA SER A 239 2.44 20.25 -3.67
C SER A 239 3.90 20.12 -3.20
N GLY A 240 4.82 19.71 -4.08
CA GLY A 240 6.27 19.72 -3.81
C GLY A 240 6.79 18.55 -2.96
N TRP A 241 6.03 17.45 -2.85
CA TRP A 241 6.49 16.27 -2.13
C TRP A 241 7.60 15.54 -2.89
N ARG A 242 8.54 14.97 -2.13
CA ARG A 242 9.65 14.15 -2.66
C ARG A 242 9.39 12.68 -2.37
N PHE A 243 9.59 11.86 -3.40
CA PHE A 243 9.28 10.44 -3.37
C PHE A 243 10.55 9.60 -3.22
N TYR A 244 10.48 8.59 -2.36
CA TYR A 244 11.58 7.66 -2.11
C TYR A 244 11.07 6.24 -2.13
N VAL A 245 11.71 5.33 -2.87
CA VAL A 245 11.38 3.91 -2.84
C VAL A 245 11.95 3.29 -1.58
N LEU A 246 11.10 2.58 -0.82
CA LEU A 246 11.50 1.76 0.31
C LEU A 246 12.35 0.61 -0.20
N GLY A 247 13.58 0.54 0.29
CA GLY A 247 14.56 -0.36 -0.24
C GLY A 247 14.48 -1.78 0.32
N THR A 248 13.95 -2.00 1.52
CA THR A 248 14.14 -3.28 2.22
C THR A 248 12.90 -4.17 2.29
N ALA A 249 11.71 -3.62 2.07
CA ALA A 249 10.44 -4.36 2.15
C ALA A 249 9.50 -4.03 0.99
N PHE A 250 8.47 -4.86 0.82
CA PHE A 250 7.48 -4.75 -0.24
C PHE A 250 6.11 -5.26 0.20
N GLY A 251 5.08 -4.90 -0.57
CA GLY A 251 3.75 -5.47 -0.48
C GLY A 251 3.44 -6.44 -1.61
N ILE A 252 2.41 -7.25 -1.42
CA ILE A 252 1.84 -8.12 -2.43
C ILE A 252 0.34 -7.81 -2.56
N ASP A 253 -0.07 -7.54 -3.78
CA ASP A 253 -1.48 -7.55 -4.19
C ASP A 253 -1.95 -9.00 -4.31
N VAL A 254 -2.92 -9.34 -3.49
CA VAL A 254 -3.51 -10.67 -3.40
C VAL A 254 -4.63 -10.78 -4.42
N PRO A 255 -4.57 -11.74 -5.36
CA PRO A 255 -5.51 -11.83 -6.45
C PRO A 255 -6.92 -12.02 -5.91
N HIS A 256 -7.84 -11.26 -6.50
CA HIS A 256 -9.25 -11.25 -6.14
C HIS A 256 -10.12 -11.06 -7.39
N PRO A 257 -11.40 -11.48 -7.36
CA PRO A 257 -12.31 -11.22 -8.46
C PRO A 257 -12.51 -9.72 -8.72
N ARG A 258 -12.66 -9.36 -9.99
CA ARG A 258 -12.92 -7.99 -10.44
C ARG A 258 -14.24 -7.46 -9.86
N SER A 259 -14.22 -6.29 -9.22
CA SER A 259 -15.43 -5.66 -8.68
C SER A 259 -16.35 -5.15 -9.78
N LYS A 260 -17.65 -5.01 -9.48
CA LYS A 260 -18.63 -4.40 -10.40
C LYS A 260 -18.24 -2.99 -10.84
N TYR A 261 -17.62 -2.21 -9.95
CA TYR A 261 -17.17 -0.84 -10.22
C TYR A 261 -16.00 -0.82 -11.20
N GLN A 262 -15.02 -1.72 -11.02
CA GLN A 262 -13.91 -1.86 -11.97
C GLN A 262 -14.43 -2.30 -13.34
N GLN A 263 -15.29 -3.31 -13.40
CA GLN A 263 -15.83 -3.81 -14.66
C GLN A 263 -16.55 -2.68 -15.43
N LYS A 264 -17.40 -1.91 -14.74
CA LYS A 264 -18.08 -0.73 -15.31
C LYS A 264 -17.10 0.31 -15.82
N PHE A 265 -16.05 0.63 -15.06
CA PHE A 265 -15.03 1.60 -15.45
C PHE A 265 -14.27 1.18 -16.72
N VAL A 266 -13.85 -0.09 -16.80
CA VAL A 266 -13.14 -0.63 -17.97
C VAL A 266 -14.03 -0.61 -19.21
N THR A 267 -15.30 -1.03 -19.09
CA THR A 267 -16.26 -1.00 -20.20
C THR A 267 -16.46 0.43 -20.70
N CYS A 268 -16.70 1.38 -19.80
CA CYS A 268 -16.88 2.79 -20.14
C CYS A 268 -15.64 3.36 -20.85
N SER A 269 -14.45 3.14 -20.28
CA SER A 269 -13.18 3.63 -20.84
C SER A 269 -12.89 3.09 -22.24
N ARG A 270 -13.26 1.83 -22.52
CA ARG A 270 -13.13 1.24 -23.86
C ARG A 270 -14.06 1.89 -24.87
N SER A 271 -15.31 2.19 -24.48
CA SER A 271 -16.26 2.91 -25.34
C SER A 271 -15.76 4.31 -25.74
N PHE A 272 -15.06 5.00 -24.84
CA PHE A 272 -14.43 6.29 -25.13
C PHE A 272 -13.17 6.19 -26.03
N SER A 273 -12.42 5.08 -25.96
CA SER A 273 -11.26 4.87 -26.85
C SER A 273 -11.63 4.49 -28.30
N MET A 274 -12.89 4.10 -28.55
CA MET A 274 -13.39 3.74 -29.89
C MET A 274 -14.16 4.87 -30.59
N SER A 275 -14.26 6.04 -29.96
CA SER A 275 -15.05 7.19 -30.45
C SER A 275 -14.20 8.35 -30.98
N TRP A 276 -12.95 8.08 -31.38
CA TRP A 276 -12.06 9.02 -32.05
C TRP A 276 -11.52 8.42 -33.35
#